data_AF-A0A960A719-F1
#
_entry.id   AF-A0A960A719-F1
#
_cell.length_a   1.000
_cell.length_b   1.000
_cell.length_c   1.000
_cell.angle_alpha   90.00
_cell.angle_beta   90.00
_cell.angle_gamma   90.00
#
_symmetry.space_group_name_H-M   'P 1'
#
loop_
_entity.id
_entity.type
_entity.pdbx_description
1 polymer ?
#
loop_
_entity_poly.entity_id
_entity_poly.type
_entity_poly.pdbx_seq_one_letter_code
_entity_poly.pdbx_strand_id
1 'polypeptide(L)'
;PTPTTAKPKADLPEIPEDMAGPFPGDGSNGPDVLEQSGVVRRDIRRSFGTGSAIAEGVAMTLNLTVLNLANGGAPYAGAAVYVWHCDRDGKYS
;
A
#
# COMPACT_ATOMS: atom_id res chain seq x y z
N PRO A 1 -21.56 -34.69 -12.74
CA PRO A 1 -21.01 -33.34 -12.48
C PRO A 1 -22.12 -32.36 -12.09
N THR A 2 -22.24 -32.07 -10.80
CA THR A 2 -23.20 -31.09 -10.28
C THR A 2 -22.70 -29.68 -10.61
N PRO A 3 -23.51 -28.79 -11.20
CA PRO A 3 -23.08 -27.43 -11.48
C PRO A 3 -22.92 -26.68 -10.15
N THR A 4 -21.72 -26.18 -9.87
CA THR A 4 -21.47 -25.23 -8.80
C THR A 4 -22.09 -23.90 -9.19
N THR A 5 -23.09 -23.45 -8.42
CA THR A 5 -23.66 -22.10 -8.51
C THR A 5 -22.56 -21.06 -8.30
N ALA A 6 -22.36 -20.17 -9.28
CA ALA A 6 -21.50 -19.01 -9.13
C ALA A 6 -22.08 -18.08 -8.04
N LYS A 7 -21.24 -17.66 -7.09
CA LYS A 7 -21.61 -16.69 -6.05
C LYS A 7 -22.05 -15.38 -6.73
N PRO A 8 -23.15 -14.74 -6.30
CA PRO A 8 -23.57 -13.47 -6.87
C PRO A 8 -22.44 -12.45 -6.74
N LYS A 9 -22.23 -11.68 -7.82
CA LYS A 9 -21.38 -10.49 -7.83
C LYS A 9 -21.84 -9.58 -6.69
N ALA A 10 -21.07 -9.47 -5.62
CA ALA A 10 -21.19 -8.27 -4.80
C ALA A 10 -20.83 -7.13 -5.75
N ASP A 11 -21.72 -6.15 -5.92
CA ASP A 11 -21.37 -4.92 -6.64
C ASP A 11 -20.26 -4.25 -5.84
N LEU A 12 -19.01 -4.62 -6.15
CA LEU A 12 -17.82 -4.02 -5.59
C LEU A 12 -17.61 -2.72 -6.37
N PRO A 13 -17.89 -1.55 -5.77
CA PRO A 13 -17.61 -0.30 -6.43
C PRO A 13 -16.10 -0.11 -6.57
N GLU A 14 -15.71 0.61 -7.61
CA GLU A 14 -14.36 1.12 -7.73
C GLU A 14 -14.03 2.07 -6.57
N ILE A 15 -12.81 1.97 -6.05
CA ILE A 15 -12.33 2.89 -5.02
C ILE A 15 -11.99 4.19 -5.75
N PRO A 16 -12.55 5.35 -5.34
CA PRO A 16 -12.20 6.62 -5.95
C PRO A 16 -10.70 6.89 -5.87
N GLU A 17 -10.13 7.43 -6.93
CA GLU A 17 -8.76 7.90 -6.93
C GLU A 17 -8.66 9.18 -6.09
N ASP A 18 -7.58 9.28 -5.32
CA ASP A 18 -7.21 10.51 -4.60
C ASP A 18 -5.91 11.07 -5.20
N MET A 19 -5.60 12.31 -4.88
CA MET A 19 -4.37 12.97 -5.26
C MET A 19 -3.17 12.26 -4.61
N ALA A 20 -2.07 12.12 -5.34
CA ALA A 20 -0.84 11.49 -4.83
C ALA A 20 -0.21 12.22 -3.62
N GLY A 21 -0.66 13.44 -3.32
CA GLY A 21 -0.09 14.28 -2.26
C GLY A 21 1.29 14.84 -2.62
N PRO A 22 1.88 15.64 -1.71
CA PRO A 22 3.12 16.36 -1.99
C PRO A 22 4.39 15.52 -1.92
N PHE A 23 4.34 14.28 -1.38
CA PHE A 23 5.50 13.42 -1.13
C PHE A 23 5.35 11.99 -1.71
N PRO A 24 5.10 11.83 -3.02
CA PRO A 24 5.08 10.52 -3.65
C PRO A 24 6.48 9.88 -3.67
N GLY A 25 6.55 8.55 -3.64
CA GLY A 25 7.82 7.82 -3.61
C GLY A 25 8.40 7.45 -4.97
N ASP A 26 7.74 7.85 -6.06
CA ASP A 26 8.00 7.42 -7.44
C ASP A 26 8.92 8.39 -8.21
N GLY A 27 9.59 9.30 -7.51
CA GLY A 27 10.48 10.29 -8.12
C GLY A 27 9.78 11.49 -8.76
N SER A 28 8.45 11.51 -8.86
CA SER A 28 7.72 12.62 -9.52
C SER A 28 7.88 13.98 -8.83
N ASN A 29 8.36 14.00 -7.57
CA ASN A 29 8.66 15.22 -6.81
C ASN A 29 10.14 15.33 -6.36
N GLY A 30 11.03 14.45 -6.82
CA GLY A 30 12.43 14.40 -6.40
C GLY A 30 12.90 12.99 -6.04
N PRO A 31 12.80 12.52 -4.78
CA PRO A 31 13.29 11.20 -4.39
C PRO A 31 12.47 10.05 -4.99
N ASP A 32 13.16 9.09 -5.61
CA ASP A 32 12.58 7.77 -5.94
C ASP A 32 13.04 6.75 -4.88
N VAL A 33 12.08 6.32 -4.06
CA VAL A 33 12.31 5.32 -3.01
C VAL A 33 11.83 3.94 -3.43
N LEU A 34 11.04 3.83 -4.50
CA LEU A 34 10.51 2.55 -4.98
C LEU A 34 11.60 1.65 -5.54
N GLU A 35 12.70 2.23 -5.99
CA GLU A 35 13.88 1.50 -6.46
C GLU A 35 14.89 1.16 -5.34
N GLN A 36 14.69 1.65 -4.12
CA GLN A 36 15.66 1.49 -3.05
C GLN A 36 15.59 0.12 -2.36
N SER A 37 16.76 -0.41 -2.01
CA SER A 37 16.86 -1.64 -1.24
C SER A 37 16.18 -1.50 0.12
N GLY A 38 15.34 -2.47 0.46
CA GLY A 38 14.60 -2.50 1.72
C GLY A 38 13.24 -1.79 1.69
N VAL A 39 12.82 -1.19 0.57
CA VAL A 39 11.48 -0.58 0.46
C VAL A 39 10.35 -1.61 0.57
N VAL A 40 10.56 -2.83 0.05
CA VAL A 40 9.61 -3.94 0.16
C VAL A 40 9.68 -4.55 1.55
N ARG A 41 8.73 -4.17 2.42
CA ARG A 41 8.69 -4.60 3.83
C ARG A 41 7.29 -4.45 4.43
N ARG A 42 7.04 -5.18 5.52
CA ARG A 42 5.77 -5.12 6.26
C ARG A 42 5.77 -4.09 7.39
N ASP A 43 6.88 -3.97 8.12
CA ASP A 43 7.03 -2.97 9.18
C ASP A 43 7.69 -1.71 8.61
N ILE A 44 6.94 -0.62 8.57
CA ILE A 44 7.40 0.65 7.98
C ILE A 44 8.06 1.62 8.99
N ARG A 45 8.11 1.27 10.28
CA ARG A 45 8.59 2.20 11.35
C ARG A 45 10.08 2.51 11.27
N ARG A 46 10.90 1.52 10.92
CA ARG A 46 12.36 1.70 10.82
C ARG A 46 12.71 2.39 9.51
N SER A 47 13.73 3.25 9.47
CA SER A 47 14.32 3.70 8.20
C SER A 47 14.95 2.53 7.44
N PHE A 48 15.15 2.71 6.15
CA PHE A 48 15.83 1.76 5.27
C PHE A 48 16.95 2.48 4.50
N GLY A 49 17.63 1.78 3.59
CA GLY A 49 18.83 2.30 2.93
C GLY A 49 19.96 2.56 3.92
N THR A 50 20.48 3.79 3.96
CA THR A 50 21.52 4.22 4.90
C THR A 50 20.97 4.74 6.24
N GLY A 51 19.66 4.95 6.34
CA GLY A 51 19.00 5.42 7.56
C GLY A 51 18.83 4.31 8.59
N SER A 52 18.88 4.66 9.87
CA SER A 52 18.73 3.70 10.99
C SER A 52 17.70 4.11 12.05
N ALA A 53 17.04 5.27 11.87
CA ALA A 53 16.04 5.77 12.80
C ALA A 53 14.82 4.85 12.87
N ILE A 54 14.06 4.94 13.96
CA ILE A 54 12.78 4.26 14.12
C ILE A 54 11.76 5.33 14.52
N ALA A 55 10.68 5.45 13.76
CA ALA A 55 9.60 6.37 14.06
C ALA A 55 8.91 5.97 15.38
N GLU A 56 8.81 6.93 16.31
CA GLU A 56 8.06 6.77 17.55
C GLU A 56 6.57 7.02 17.33
N GLY A 57 5.72 6.42 18.17
CA GLY A 57 4.28 6.62 18.11
C GLY A 57 3.48 5.47 18.73
N VAL A 58 2.18 5.47 18.49
CA VAL A 58 1.29 4.36 18.84
C VAL A 58 1.33 3.32 17.73
N ALA A 59 1.52 2.05 18.08
CA ALA A 59 1.58 0.98 17.09
C ALA A 59 0.21 0.77 16.43
N MET A 60 0.21 0.75 15.10
CA MET A 60 -0.96 0.43 14.27
C MET A 60 -0.62 -0.72 13.31
N THR A 61 -1.57 -1.64 13.14
CA THR A 61 -1.49 -2.64 12.07
C THR A 61 -2.54 -2.32 11.02
N LEU A 62 -2.09 -1.96 9.81
CA LEU A 62 -2.96 -1.80 8.64
C LEU A 62 -3.09 -3.14 7.92
N ASN A 63 -4.31 -3.66 7.82
CA ASN A 63 -4.61 -4.87 7.05
C ASN A 63 -5.41 -4.49 5.80
N LEU A 64 -4.88 -4.80 4.62
CA LEU A 64 -5.51 -4.50 3.34
C LEU A 64 -5.88 -5.82 2.64
N THR A 65 -7.08 -5.87 2.08
CA THR A 65 -7.48 -6.91 1.12
C THR A 65 -7.59 -6.26 -0.25
N VAL A 66 -6.66 -6.60 -1.14
CA VAL A 66 -6.63 -6.04 -2.50
C VAL A 66 -7.41 -6.94 -3.43
N LEU A 67 -8.43 -6.39 -4.09
CA LEU A 67 -9.28 -7.10 -5.04
C LEU A 67 -9.08 -6.52 -6.44
N ASN A 68 -9.14 -7.39 -7.46
CA ASN A 68 -9.05 -7.00 -8.86
C ASN A 68 -10.44 -6.96 -9.50
N LEU A 69 -10.98 -5.75 -9.72
CA LEU A 69 -12.30 -5.56 -10.33
C LEU A 69 -12.36 -6.05 -11.79
N ALA A 70 -11.26 -5.95 -12.54
CA ALA A 70 -11.18 -6.47 -13.91
C ALA A 70 -11.23 -8.01 -13.94
N ASN A 71 -10.88 -8.68 -12.84
CA ASN A 71 -11.01 -10.12 -12.66
C ASN A 71 -12.17 -10.48 -11.70
N GLY A 72 -13.29 -9.78 -11.82
CA GLY A 72 -14.52 -10.12 -11.10
C GLY A 72 -14.45 -9.95 -9.58
N GLY A 73 -13.53 -9.14 -9.06
CA GLY A 73 -13.35 -8.93 -7.63
C GLY A 73 -12.56 -10.05 -6.93
N ALA A 74 -11.83 -10.88 -7.67
CA ALA A 74 -10.95 -11.88 -7.09
C ALA A 74 -9.77 -11.23 -6.33
N PRO A 75 -9.15 -11.92 -5.34
CA PRO A 75 -7.92 -11.44 -4.70
C PRO A 75 -6.83 -11.12 -5.73
N TYR A 76 -6.19 -9.95 -5.59
CA TYR A 76 -5.16 -9.51 -6.52
C TYR A 76 -3.79 -10.07 -6.14
N ALA A 77 -3.55 -11.33 -6.51
CA ALA A 77 -2.27 -11.99 -6.26
C ALA A 77 -1.10 -11.28 -6.99
N GLY A 78 0.02 -11.08 -6.27
CA GLY A 78 1.24 -10.47 -6.82
C GLY A 78 1.22 -8.94 -6.89
N ALA A 79 0.13 -8.28 -6.48
CA ALA A 79 0.09 -6.82 -6.42
C ALA A 79 1.09 -6.27 -5.38
N ALA A 80 1.82 -5.23 -5.76
CA ALA A 80 2.60 -4.42 -4.83
C ALA A 80 1.71 -3.33 -4.22
N VAL A 81 1.86 -3.08 -2.92
CA VAL A 81 1.18 -1.99 -2.23
C VAL A 81 2.25 -1.04 -1.68
N TYR A 82 2.22 0.20 -2.17
CA TYR A 82 3.05 1.27 -1.64
C TYR A 82 2.24 2.09 -0.63
N VAL A 83 2.80 2.26 0.58
CA VAL A 83 2.17 3.00 1.69
C VAL A 83 3.20 3.94 2.28
N TRP A 84 2.80 5.19 2.51
CA TRP A 84 3.58 6.21 3.20
C TRP A 84 2.69 7.02 4.13
N HIS A 85 3.27 7.58 5.19
CA HIS A 85 2.60 8.50 6.11
C HIS A 85 3.63 9.33 6.89
N CYS A 86 3.21 10.42 7.50
CA CYS A 86 4.05 11.19 8.41
C CYS A 86 4.26 10.48 9.76
N ASP A 87 5.34 10.82 10.45
CA ASP A 87 5.52 10.45 11.84
C ASP A 87 4.52 11.15 12.77
N ARG A 88 4.58 10.86 14.08
CA ARG A 88 3.68 11.45 15.07
C ARG A 88 3.74 12.98 15.16
N ASP A 89 4.83 13.60 14.70
CA ASP A 89 5.03 15.05 14.70
C ASP A 89 4.60 15.68 13.35
N GLY A 90 4.10 14.88 12.41
CA GLY A 90 3.66 15.34 11.09
C GLY A 90 4.79 15.46 10.07
N LYS A 91 5.98 14.89 10.33
CA LYS A 91 7.13 14.95 9.41
C LYS A 91 7.12 13.76 8.45
N TYR A 92 7.41 14.03 7.18
CA TYR A 92 7.60 13.00 6.16
C TYR A 92 9.09 12.69 6.00
N SER A 93 9.40 11.43 5.70
CA SER A 93 10.75 10.94 5.40
C SER A 93 11.28 11.43 4.07
#